data_AF-D2XTP7-F1
#
_entry.id   AF-D2XTP7-F1
#
_cell.length_a   1.000
_cell.length_b   1.000
_cell.length_c   1.000
_cell.angle_alpha   90.00
_cell.angle_beta   90.00
_cell.angle_gamma   90.00
#
_symmetry.space_group_name_H-M   'P 1'
#
loop_
_entity.id
_entity.type
_entity.pdbx_description
1 polymer ?
#
loop_
_entity_poly.entity_id
_entity_poly.type
_entity_poly.pdbx_seq_one_letter_code
_entity_poly.pdbx_strand_id
1 'polypeptide(L)'
;DQLETLGGTTDELRTQLAAEAFDHTAGYDRAIADYMQGDAVGGEFPASMHVSLRRKTQLRYGENPHQRAALYSDSSDRSANLVSARQISGKELSYNNLLDLDAALDIARGFAEPAVSVIKHNNPCGAATGDTLSDAVDKAMAGDPLSAFGSVI
;
A
#
# COMPACT_ATOMS: atom_id res chain seq x y z
N ASP A 1 12.62 5.31 -30.77
CA ASP A 1 13.22 6.46 -30.05
C ASP A 1 14.75 6.51 -30.15
N GLN A 2 15.55 6.09 -29.14
CA GLN A 2 17.01 6.31 -29.17
C GLN A 2 17.73 5.69 -30.39
N LEU A 3 17.32 4.50 -30.82
CA LEU A 3 17.88 3.88 -32.02
C LEU A 3 17.63 4.71 -33.29
N GLU A 4 16.48 5.39 -33.37
CA GLU A 4 16.09 6.20 -34.53
C GLU A 4 16.72 7.60 -34.46
N THR A 5 16.87 8.18 -33.26
CA THR A 5 17.37 9.55 -33.09
C THR A 5 18.88 9.65 -32.89
N LEU A 6 19.51 8.65 -32.26
CA LEU A 6 20.93 8.63 -31.90
C LEU A 6 21.72 7.54 -32.63
N GLY A 7 21.05 6.65 -33.39
CA GLY A 7 21.70 5.53 -34.08
C GLY A 7 22.22 4.43 -33.15
N GLY A 8 21.85 4.45 -31.87
CA GLY A 8 22.33 3.54 -30.84
C GLY A 8 21.74 3.86 -29.47
N THR A 9 22.02 3.01 -28.47
CA THR A 9 21.64 3.27 -27.06
C THR A 9 22.73 4.05 -26.34
N THR A 10 22.36 4.85 -25.33
CA THR A 10 23.34 5.50 -24.44
C THR A 10 23.80 4.56 -23.31
N ASP A 11 24.90 4.89 -22.64
CA ASP A 11 25.40 4.14 -21.47
C ASP A 11 24.40 4.18 -20.31
N GLU A 12 23.73 5.31 -20.11
CA GLU A 12 22.71 5.49 -19.08
C GLU A 12 21.52 4.55 -19.32
N LEU A 13 21.04 4.47 -20.56
CA LEU A 13 19.95 3.56 -20.92
C LEU A 13 20.39 2.10 -20.75
N ARG A 14 21.58 1.74 -21.19
CA ARG A 14 22.11 0.38 -21.00
C ARG A 14 22.22 0.00 -19.53
N THR A 15 22.68 0.91 -18.69
CA THR A 15 22.81 0.69 -17.24
C THR A 15 21.43 0.49 -16.61
N GLN A 16 20.44 1.32 -16.98
CA GLN A 16 19.07 1.17 -16.52
C GLN A 16 18.48 -0.19 -16.94
N LEU A 17 18.60 -0.56 -18.22
CA LEU A 17 18.08 -1.82 -18.74
C LEU A 17 18.78 -3.03 -18.11
N ALA A 18 20.09 -2.96 -17.84
CA ALA A 18 20.81 -4.01 -17.15
C ALA A 18 20.28 -4.19 -15.71
N ALA A 19 20.04 -3.10 -14.99
CA ALA A 19 19.43 -3.15 -13.66
C ALA A 19 18.03 -3.77 -13.69
N GLU A 20 17.19 -3.40 -14.66
CA GLU A 20 15.86 -3.99 -14.85
C GLU A 20 15.93 -5.50 -15.18
N ALA A 21 16.89 -5.92 -16.00
CA ALA A 21 17.08 -7.34 -16.35
C ALA A 21 17.55 -8.19 -15.17
N PHE A 22 18.50 -7.69 -14.38
CA PHE A 22 18.95 -8.39 -13.17
C PHE A 22 17.87 -8.46 -12.09
N ASP A 23 17.08 -7.40 -11.93
CA ASP A 23 15.95 -7.42 -11.00
C ASP A 23 14.85 -8.40 -11.45
N HIS A 24 14.60 -8.52 -12.76
CA HIS A 24 13.68 -9.53 -13.30
C HIS A 24 14.14 -10.97 -13.04
N THR A 25 15.41 -11.27 -13.32
CA THR A 25 15.98 -12.62 -13.08
C THR A 25 16.05 -12.96 -11.59
N ALA A 26 16.40 -11.99 -10.74
CA ALA A 26 16.33 -12.16 -9.28
C ALA A 26 14.90 -12.48 -8.79
N GLY A 27 13.89 -11.80 -9.36
CA GLY A 27 12.48 -12.10 -9.06
C GLY A 27 12.08 -13.52 -9.47
N TYR A 28 12.60 -14.03 -10.59
CA TYR A 28 12.34 -15.39 -11.07
C TYR A 28 12.98 -16.47 -10.17
N ASP A 29 14.27 -16.35 -9.87
CA ASP A 29 14.99 -17.30 -9.02
C ASP A 29 14.40 -17.36 -7.61
N ARG A 30 13.96 -16.21 -7.11
CA ARG A 30 13.23 -16.13 -5.86
C ARG A 30 11.89 -16.87 -5.91
N ALA A 31 11.10 -16.70 -6.96
CA ALA A 31 9.82 -17.41 -7.08
C ALA A 31 10.03 -18.94 -7.09
N ILE A 32 11.14 -19.43 -7.69
CA ILE A 32 11.54 -20.83 -7.61
C ILE A 32 11.89 -21.21 -6.16
N ALA A 33 12.72 -20.42 -5.48
CA ALA A 33 13.11 -20.70 -4.10
C ALA A 33 11.92 -20.72 -3.13
N ASP A 34 11.01 -19.76 -3.26
CA ASP A 34 9.76 -19.65 -2.48
C ASP A 34 8.88 -20.90 -2.73
N TYR A 35 8.73 -21.34 -3.99
CA TYR A 35 7.99 -22.56 -4.33
C TYR A 35 8.63 -23.83 -3.77
N MET A 36 9.97 -23.94 -3.84
CA MET A 36 10.71 -25.13 -3.41
C MET A 36 10.76 -25.27 -1.88
N GLN A 37 10.69 -24.16 -1.13
CA GLN A 37 10.53 -24.22 0.33
C GLN A 37 9.21 -24.91 0.71
N GLY A 38 8.12 -24.59 0.00
CA GLY A 38 6.77 -25.12 0.28
C GLY A 38 6.36 -24.99 1.76
N ASP A 39 5.34 -25.75 2.17
CA ASP A 39 4.97 -25.92 3.59
C ASP A 39 5.86 -26.95 4.32
N ALA A 40 6.73 -27.64 3.58
CA ALA A 40 7.32 -28.92 3.99
C ALA A 40 8.62 -28.81 4.79
N VAL A 41 9.26 -27.64 4.86
CA VAL A 41 10.65 -27.51 5.35
C VAL A 41 10.81 -26.79 6.70
N GLY A 42 9.78 -26.22 7.33
CA GLY A 42 10.00 -25.76 8.71
C GLY A 42 8.90 -24.95 9.38
N GLY A 43 8.51 -25.44 10.56
CA GLY A 43 8.03 -24.63 11.69
C GLY A 43 6.86 -23.68 11.43
N GLU A 44 6.67 -22.74 12.35
CA GLU A 44 5.68 -21.67 12.23
C GLU A 44 6.14 -20.55 11.28
N PHE A 45 7.44 -20.51 10.93
CA PHE A 45 8.07 -19.48 10.10
C PHE A 45 9.05 -20.10 9.09
N PRO A 46 9.15 -19.54 7.86
CA PRO A 46 10.02 -20.06 6.82
C PRO A 46 11.51 -19.89 7.18
N ALA A 47 12.34 -20.81 6.69
CA ALA A 47 13.79 -20.74 6.88
C ALA A 47 14.44 -19.57 6.10
N SER A 48 13.81 -19.13 5.01
CA SER A 48 14.19 -17.91 4.30
C SER A 48 12.95 -17.16 3.81
N MET A 49 12.88 -15.87 4.11
CA MET A 49 11.82 -14.98 3.65
C MET A 49 12.41 -13.93 2.72
N HIS A 50 11.82 -13.81 1.56
CA HIS A 50 12.13 -12.75 0.62
C HIS A 50 10.95 -11.76 0.62
N VAL A 51 11.15 -10.45 0.41
CA VAL A 51 10.07 -9.45 0.16
C VAL A 51 10.39 -8.61 -1.09
N SER A 52 9.56 -8.69 -2.14
CA SER A 52 9.84 -8.11 -3.48
C SER A 52 8.77 -7.09 -3.79
N LEU A 53 9.14 -5.81 -3.79
CA LEU A 53 8.19 -4.73 -3.98
C LEU A 53 8.67 -3.76 -5.07
N ARG A 54 7.72 -3.22 -5.82
CA ARG A 54 7.96 -2.18 -6.82
C ARG A 54 7.59 -0.82 -6.25
N ARG A 55 8.46 0.17 -6.40
CA ARG A 55 8.14 1.54 -5.97
C ARG A 55 7.00 2.09 -6.83
N LYS A 56 5.86 2.38 -6.19
CA LYS A 56 4.69 2.98 -6.84
C LYS A 56 4.84 4.51 -6.93
N THR A 57 5.24 5.16 -5.84
CA THR A 57 5.51 6.60 -5.83
C THR A 57 6.46 6.99 -4.71
N GLN A 58 7.17 8.10 -4.86
CA GLN A 58 7.82 8.77 -3.72
C GLN A 58 6.79 9.62 -2.99
N LEU A 59 6.90 9.69 -1.67
CA LEU A 59 6.04 10.54 -0.84
C LEU A 59 6.77 11.83 -0.50
N ARG A 60 6.01 12.90 -0.24
CA ARG A 60 6.58 14.21 0.16
C ARG A 60 7.51 14.11 1.36
N TYR A 61 7.14 13.29 2.35
CA TYR A 61 7.90 12.97 3.55
C TYR A 61 7.31 11.71 4.19
N GLY A 62 8.00 11.16 5.20
CA GLY A 62 7.52 10.04 6.02
C GLY A 62 6.48 10.47 7.04
N GLU A 63 6.53 9.91 8.23
CA GLU A 63 5.61 10.28 9.31
C GLU A 63 5.80 11.75 9.73
N ASN A 64 7.05 12.23 9.70
CA ASN A 64 7.44 13.59 10.02
C ASN A 64 8.18 14.26 8.84
N PRO A 65 8.15 15.60 8.71
CA PRO A 65 8.71 16.32 7.56
C PRO A 65 10.20 16.08 7.27
N HIS A 66 10.99 15.72 8.28
CA HIS A 66 12.42 15.46 8.15
C HIS A 66 12.74 14.05 7.62
N GLN A 67 11.73 13.17 7.51
CA GLN A 67 11.89 11.79 7.07
C GLN A 67 11.54 11.67 5.58
N ARG A 68 12.26 10.82 4.85
CA ARG A 68 11.94 10.45 3.47
C ARG A 68 11.08 9.20 3.45
N ALA A 69 10.15 9.10 2.49
CA ALA A 69 9.34 7.90 2.32
C ALA A 69 8.97 7.65 0.86
N ALA A 70 8.60 6.41 0.57
CA ALA A 70 8.05 6.00 -0.71
C ALA A 70 7.05 4.86 -0.49
N LEU A 71 6.00 4.83 -1.32
CA LEU A 71 5.02 3.76 -1.35
C LEU A 71 5.51 2.68 -2.32
N TYR A 72 5.50 1.43 -1.86
CA TYR A 72 5.84 0.26 -2.65
C TYR A 72 4.63 -0.67 -2.75
N SER A 73 4.55 -1.41 -3.85
CA SER A 73 3.50 -2.38 -4.14
C SER A 73 4.08 -3.75 -4.43
N ASP A 74 3.46 -4.79 -3.90
CA ASP A 74 3.70 -6.15 -4.35
C ASP A 74 3.00 -6.36 -5.71
N SER A 75 3.76 -6.72 -6.73
CA SER A 75 3.21 -6.98 -8.07
C SER A 75 2.45 -8.30 -8.18
N SER A 76 2.62 -9.21 -7.21
CA SER A 76 1.91 -10.48 -7.13
C SER A 76 0.53 -10.34 -6.47
N ASP A 77 0.35 -9.35 -5.59
CA ASP A 77 -0.92 -9.08 -4.94
C ASP A 77 -1.92 -8.44 -5.93
N ARG A 78 -3.07 -9.09 -6.08
CA ARG A 78 -4.20 -8.66 -6.91
C ARG A 78 -5.41 -8.23 -6.09
N SER A 79 -5.31 -8.29 -4.77
CA SER A 79 -6.39 -7.90 -3.87
C SER A 79 -6.69 -6.41 -4.01
N ALA A 80 -7.95 -6.06 -3.72
CA ALA A 80 -8.30 -4.66 -3.50
C ALA A 80 -7.65 -4.23 -2.18
N ASN A 81 -6.73 -3.26 -2.23
CA ASN A 81 -6.05 -2.74 -1.05
C ASN A 81 -5.75 -1.25 -1.25
N LEU A 82 -5.28 -0.60 -0.19
CA LEU A 82 -4.92 0.82 -0.26
C LEU A 82 -3.86 1.10 -1.33
N VAL A 83 -2.87 0.21 -1.45
CA VAL A 83 -1.76 0.39 -2.39
C VAL A 83 -2.25 0.30 -3.83
N SER A 84 -3.25 -0.51 -4.17
CA SER A 84 -3.85 -0.62 -5.50
C SER A 84 -4.95 0.41 -5.76
N ALA A 85 -5.37 1.17 -4.74
CA ALA A 85 -6.41 2.19 -4.86
C ALA A 85 -6.05 3.30 -5.87
N ARG A 86 -7.10 3.83 -6.52
CA ARG A 86 -7.04 4.97 -7.43
C ARG A 86 -7.52 6.22 -6.71
N GLN A 87 -6.66 7.21 -6.57
CA GLN A 87 -7.05 8.53 -6.09
C GLN A 87 -7.88 9.24 -7.16
N ILE A 88 -9.14 9.57 -6.84
CA ILE A 88 -10.07 10.24 -7.77
C ILE A 88 -9.94 11.76 -7.71
N SER A 89 -9.62 12.29 -6.53
CA SER A 89 -9.53 13.73 -6.27
C SER A 89 -8.63 14.04 -5.07
N GLY A 90 -8.39 15.34 -4.82
CA GLY A 90 -7.63 15.85 -3.69
C GLY A 90 -6.14 15.97 -3.95
N LYS A 91 -5.43 16.51 -2.96
CA LYS A 91 -3.97 16.55 -2.93
C LYS A 91 -3.40 15.15 -2.77
N GLU A 92 -2.17 14.96 -3.22
CA GLU A 92 -1.43 13.71 -3.01
C GLU A 92 -1.42 13.30 -1.51
N LEU A 93 -1.66 12.02 -1.25
CA LEU A 93 -1.70 11.42 0.08
C LEU A 93 -0.34 11.53 0.80
N SER A 94 -0.37 11.84 2.09
CA SER A 94 0.82 11.75 2.95
C SER A 94 1.03 10.32 3.47
N TYR A 95 2.21 10.05 4.03
CA TYR A 95 2.49 8.80 4.73
C TYR A 95 1.43 8.47 5.80
N ASN A 96 1.09 9.45 6.63
CA ASN A 96 0.09 9.26 7.70
C ASN A 96 -1.32 9.04 7.13
N ASN A 97 -1.67 9.69 6.01
CA ASN A 97 -2.95 9.40 5.37
C ASN A 97 -3.02 7.97 4.84
N LEU A 98 -1.90 7.42 4.37
CA LEU A 98 -1.87 6.03 3.95
C LEU A 98 -2.07 5.10 5.16
N LEU A 99 -1.37 5.32 6.27
CA LEU A 99 -1.57 4.52 7.48
C LEU A 99 -3.02 4.60 8.00
N ASP A 100 -3.58 5.81 8.08
CA ASP A 100 -4.94 6.01 8.56
C ASP A 100 -5.99 5.36 7.62
N LEU A 101 -5.78 5.39 6.30
CA LEU A 101 -6.66 4.74 5.33
C LEU A 101 -6.59 3.22 5.39
N ASP A 102 -5.41 2.66 5.64
CA ASP A 102 -5.22 1.21 5.77
C ASP A 102 -5.99 0.70 7.00
N ALA A 103 -5.81 1.38 8.14
CA ALA A 103 -6.53 1.07 9.37
C ALA A 103 -8.06 1.23 9.22
N ALA A 104 -8.51 2.29 8.55
CA ALA A 104 -9.94 2.51 8.30
C ALA A 104 -10.53 1.37 7.44
N LEU A 105 -9.83 1.01 6.37
CA LEU A 105 -10.26 -0.03 5.45
C LEU A 105 -10.33 -1.40 6.14
N ASP A 106 -9.32 -1.76 6.94
CA ASP A 106 -9.27 -3.03 7.65
C ASP A 106 -10.37 -3.16 8.70
N ILE A 107 -10.66 -2.09 9.47
CA ILE A 107 -11.76 -2.08 10.43
C ILE A 107 -13.09 -2.26 9.70
N ALA A 108 -13.36 -1.46 8.66
CA ALA A 108 -14.63 -1.50 7.94
C ALA A 108 -14.87 -2.87 7.28
N ARG A 109 -13.82 -3.53 6.78
CA ARG A 109 -13.89 -4.88 6.17
C ARG A 109 -14.20 -6.01 7.15
N GLY A 110 -14.03 -5.77 8.45
CA GLY A 110 -14.34 -6.76 9.48
C GLY A 110 -15.83 -7.06 9.66
N PHE A 111 -16.71 -6.27 9.05
CA PHE A 111 -18.16 -6.35 9.22
C PHE A 111 -18.86 -6.73 7.92
N ALA A 112 -19.96 -7.48 8.04
CA ALA A 112 -20.78 -7.88 6.89
C ALA A 112 -21.86 -6.82 6.58
N GLU A 113 -22.28 -6.07 7.59
CA GLU A 113 -23.20 -4.96 7.52
C GLU A 113 -22.52 -3.71 6.92
N PRO A 114 -23.29 -2.71 6.42
CA PRO A 114 -22.75 -1.39 6.13
C PRO A 114 -21.99 -0.83 7.34
N ALA A 115 -20.68 -0.65 7.18
CA ALA A 115 -19.77 -0.26 8.25
C ALA A 115 -18.94 0.96 7.87
N VAL A 116 -18.66 1.81 8.86
CA VAL A 116 -17.83 3.00 8.74
C VAL A 116 -16.91 3.07 9.94
N SER A 117 -15.65 3.45 9.70
CA SER A 117 -14.66 3.73 10.73
C SER A 117 -14.04 5.11 10.50
N VAL A 118 -13.76 5.83 11.58
CA VAL A 118 -13.15 7.16 11.55
C VAL A 118 -11.83 7.07 12.31
N ILE A 119 -10.74 7.36 11.61
CA ILE A 119 -9.37 7.15 12.09
C ILE A 119 -8.61 8.48 12.20
N LYS A 120 -7.95 8.67 13.34
CA LYS A 120 -7.05 9.78 13.60
C LYS A 120 -5.73 9.29 14.17
N HIS A 121 -4.63 9.54 13.46
CA HIS A 121 -3.30 9.14 13.92
C HIS A 121 -3.24 7.64 14.28
N ASN A 122 -3.76 6.80 13.38
CA ASN A 122 -3.84 5.35 13.49
C ASN A 122 -4.72 4.84 14.65
N ASN A 123 -5.57 5.70 15.23
CA ASN A 123 -6.50 5.33 16.31
C ASN A 123 -7.95 5.56 15.88
N PRO A 124 -8.86 4.60 16.15
CA PRO A 124 -10.28 4.80 15.88
C PRO A 124 -10.88 5.80 16.88
N CYS A 125 -11.43 6.90 16.36
CA CYS A 125 -12.24 7.82 17.16
C CYS A 125 -13.75 7.57 16.97
N GLY A 126 -14.11 6.73 16.00
CA GLY A 126 -15.47 6.24 15.80
C GLY A 126 -15.50 5.01 14.91
N ALA A 127 -16.41 4.08 15.18
CA ALA A 127 -16.71 2.96 14.30
C ALA A 127 -18.16 2.53 14.55
N ALA A 128 -18.92 2.31 13.48
CA ALA A 128 -20.31 1.90 13.59
C ALA A 128 -20.76 1.09 12.38
N THR A 129 -21.73 0.21 12.63
CA THR A 129 -22.56 -0.42 11.60
C THR A 129 -23.95 0.21 11.58
N GLY A 130 -24.67 0.07 10.47
CA GLY A 130 -26.02 0.58 10.31
C GLY A 130 -26.79 -0.12 9.20
N ASP A 131 -28.09 0.13 9.12
CA ASP A 131 -28.93 -0.43 8.04
C ASP A 131 -28.55 0.18 6.68
N THR A 132 -27.97 1.37 6.69
CA THR A 132 -27.44 2.07 5.51
C THR A 132 -26.08 2.68 5.82
N LEU A 133 -25.28 2.94 4.78
CA LEU A 133 -24.00 3.65 4.96
C LEU A 133 -24.18 5.03 5.57
N SER A 134 -25.26 5.76 5.25
CA SER A 134 -25.52 7.08 5.82
C SER A 134 -25.71 7.01 7.34
N ASP A 135 -26.50 6.04 7.81
CA ASP A 135 -26.73 5.80 9.24
C ASP A 135 -25.42 5.39 9.96
N ALA A 136 -24.61 4.52 9.32
CA ALA A 136 -23.30 4.14 9.84
C ALA A 136 -22.33 5.34 9.93
N VAL A 137 -22.33 6.24 8.92
CA VAL A 137 -21.52 7.48 8.96
C VAL A 137 -21.94 8.36 10.14
N ASP A 138 -23.24 8.63 10.29
CA ASP A 138 -23.74 9.50 11.35
C ASP A 138 -23.38 8.96 12.74
N LYS A 139 -23.53 7.65 12.95
CA LYS A 139 -23.15 6.97 14.20
C LYS A 139 -21.64 6.99 14.44
N ALA A 140 -20.82 6.70 13.43
CA ALA A 140 -19.37 6.67 13.59
C ALA A 140 -18.82 8.07 13.88
N MET A 141 -19.32 9.10 13.19
CA MET A 141 -18.94 10.50 13.45
C MET A 141 -19.39 11.01 14.83
N ALA A 142 -20.45 10.42 15.41
CA ALA A 142 -20.93 10.74 16.75
C ALA A 142 -20.12 10.09 17.90
N GLY A 143 -19.20 9.15 17.60
CA GLY A 143 -18.37 8.48 18.61
C GLY A 143 -17.51 9.45 19.43
N ASP A 144 -16.61 10.16 18.74
CA ASP A 144 -15.88 11.32 19.28
C ASP A 144 -15.84 12.43 18.21
N PRO A 145 -16.83 13.35 18.21
CA PRO A 145 -16.95 14.39 17.20
C PRO A 145 -15.75 15.36 17.16
N LEU A 146 -15.11 15.59 18.31
CA LEU A 146 -13.95 16.50 18.38
C LEU A 146 -12.74 15.86 17.69
N SER A 147 -12.52 14.57 17.90
CA SER A 147 -11.46 13.85 17.23
C SER A 147 -11.77 13.62 15.74
N ALA A 148 -13.03 13.32 15.38
CA ALA A 148 -13.45 13.08 14.00
C ALA A 148 -13.13 14.24 13.05
N PHE A 149 -13.05 15.48 13.55
CA PHE A 149 -12.59 16.60 12.74
C PHE A 149 -11.16 16.40 12.20
N GLY A 150 -11.04 16.38 10.87
CA GLY A 150 -9.77 16.19 10.15
C GLY A 150 -9.29 14.73 10.08
N SER A 151 -10.13 13.78 10.47
CA SER A 151 -9.85 12.34 10.42
C SER A 151 -10.05 11.76 9.02
N VAL A 152 -9.56 10.53 8.83
CA VAL A 152 -9.85 9.69 7.67
C VAL A 152 -11.13 8.90 7.95
N ILE A 153 -11.96 8.74 6.92
CA ILE A 153 -13.20 7.94 6.92
C ILE A 153 -13.04 6.85 5.85
#